data_AF-A0A948X971-F1
#
_entry.id   AF-A0A948X971-F1
#
_cell.length_a   1.000
_cell.length_b   1.000
_cell.length_c   1.000
_cell.angle_alpha   90.00
_cell.angle_beta   90.00
_cell.angle_gamma   90.00
#
_symmetry.space_group_name_H-M   'P 1'
#
loop_
_entity.id
_entity.type
_entity.pdbx_description
1 polymer ?
#
loop_
_entity_poly.entity_id
_entity_poly.type
_entity_poly.pdbx_seq_one_letter_code
_entity_poly.pdbx_strand_id
1 'polypeptide(L)' 'MRRKRNYKRDILPDPKFQNVVVAKFINRLMTRGKKSVAQRVLYGAFDIIAKQ' A
#
# COMPACT_ATOMS: atom_id res chain seq x y z
N MET A 1 32.49 9.04 9.98
CA MET A 1 31.23 9.80 9.86
C MET A 1 30.11 9.09 10.62
N ARG A 2 29.46 9.75 11.58
CA ARG A 2 28.31 9.21 12.31
C ARG A 2 27.11 9.11 11.36
N ARG A 3 26.51 7.93 11.20
CA ARG A 3 25.30 7.76 10.39
C ARG A 3 24.20 8.69 10.90
N LYS A 4 23.68 9.54 10.03
CA LYS A 4 22.52 10.41 10.32
C LYS A 4 21.33 9.51 10.65
N ARG A 5 20.60 9.82 11.73
CA ARG A 5 19.40 9.03 12.11
C ARG A 5 18.36 9.16 11.00
N ASN A 6 17.95 8.04 10.42
CA ASN A 6 16.89 8.03 9.42
C ASN A 6 15.55 8.28 10.11
N TYR A 7 14.83 9.29 9.63
CA TYR A 7 13.43 9.53 10.00
C TYR A 7 12.53 8.56 9.24
N LYS A 8 11.48 8.06 9.91
CA LYS A 8 10.45 7.29 9.24
C LYS A 8 9.69 8.23 8.31
N ARG A 9 9.49 7.80 7.06
CA ARG A 9 8.67 8.55 6.10
C ARG A 9 7.21 8.22 6.39
N ASP A 10 6.43 9.24 6.69
CA ASP A 10 4.98 9.10 6.82
C ASP A 10 4.37 8.88 5.44
N ILE A 11 3.34 8.04 5.40
CA ILE A 11 2.62 7.70 4.18
C ILE A 11 1.15 8.03 4.37
N LEU A 12 0.53 8.47 3.28
CA LEU A 12 -0.89 8.72 3.26
C LEU A 12 -1.66 7.40 3.39
N PRO A 13 -2.77 7.39 4.14
CA PRO A 13 -3.66 6.24 4.23
C PRO A 13 -4.31 5.94 2.89
N ASP A 14 -4.78 4.70 2.74
CA ASP A 14 -5.51 4.27 1.55
C ASP A 14 -6.85 5.01 1.41
N PRO A 15 -7.27 5.46 0.21
CA PRO A 15 -8.51 6.23 0.04
C PRO A 15 -9.79 5.41 0.28
N LYS A 16 -9.79 4.08 0.13
CA LYS A 16 -11.00 3.25 0.29
C LYS A 16 -11.17 2.80 1.74
N PHE A 17 -10.09 2.35 2.37
CA PHE A 17 -10.13 1.78 3.72
C PHE A 17 -9.56 2.71 4.80
N GLN A 18 -9.06 3.89 4.43
CA GLN A 18 -8.39 4.86 5.32
C GLN A 18 -7.27 4.22 6.19
N ASN A 19 -6.72 3.10 5.73
CA ASN A 19 -5.78 2.29 6.49
C ASN A 19 -4.37 2.42 5.92
N VAL A 20 -3.44 2.76 6.80
CA VAL A 20 -2.01 2.93 6.51
C VAL A 20 -1.35 1.59 6.11
N VAL A 21 -1.80 0.47 6.66
CA VAL A 21 -1.26 -0.87 6.37
C VAL A 21 -1.58 -1.27 4.94
N VAL A 22 -2.83 -1.06 4.50
CA VAL A 22 -3.27 -1.31 3.13
C VAL A 22 -2.47 -0.46 2.14
N ALA A 23 -2.27 0.82 2.46
CA ALA A 23 -1.44 1.71 1.63
C ALA A 23 0.02 1.22 1.52
N LYS A 24 0.64 0.73 2.62
CA LYS A 24 1.99 0.11 2.58
C LYS A 24 2.00 -1.13 1.69
N PHE A 25 0.96 -1.95 1.75
CA PHE A 25 0.86 -3.17 0.97
C PHE A 25 0.76 -2.86 -0.52
N ILE A 26 -0.12 -1.93 -0.91
CA ILE A 26 -0.25 -1.46 -2.31
C ILE A 26 1.10 -0.95 -2.82
N ASN A 27 1.81 -0.14 -2.03
CA ASN A 27 3.10 0.42 -2.44
C ASN A 27 4.18 -0.66 -2.62
N ARG A 28 4.12 -1.77 -1.87
CA ARG A 28 5.04 -2.91 -2.03
C ARG A 28 4.66 -3.83 -3.19
N LEU A 29 3.36 -3.99 -3.45
CA LEU A 29 2.83 -4.80 -4.55
C LEU A 29 3.02 -4.11 -5.92
N MET A 30 3.15 -2.78 -5.92
CA MET A 30 3.31 -1.97 -7.12
C MET A 30 4.65 -2.25 -7.84
N THR A 31 4.56 -2.73 -9.08
CA THR A 31 5.70 -2.89 -9.98
C THR A 31 5.75 -1.76 -11.01
N ARG A 32 6.94 -1.23 -11.30
CA ARG A 32 7.17 -0.16 -12.30
C ARG A 32 6.32 1.11 -12.08
N GLY A 33 6.00 1.46 -10.83
CA GLY A 33 5.22 2.66 -10.50
C GLY A 33 3.73 2.60 -10.84
N LYS A 34 3.19 1.44 -11.21
CA LYS A 34 1.79 1.27 -11.62
C LYS A 34 0.82 1.15 -10.44
N LYS A 35 0.53 2.26 -9.76
CA LYS A 35 -0.32 2.28 -8.54
C LYS A 35 -1.77 1.84 -8.80
N SER A 36 -2.37 2.29 -9.90
CA SER A 36 -3.75 1.94 -10.27
C SER A 36 -3.92 0.42 -10.48
N VAL A 37 -2.95 -0.24 -11.12
CA VAL A 37 -2.98 -1.69 -11.33
C VAL A 37 -2.86 -2.43 -10.00
N ALA A 38 -1.95 -2.01 -9.13
CA ALA A 38 -1.78 -2.61 -7.80
C ALA A 38 -3.05 -2.49 -6.93
N GLN A 39 -3.70 -1.32 -6.97
CA GLN A 39 -4.99 -1.11 -6.28
C GLN A 39 -6.07 -2.04 -6.80
N ARG A 40 -6.22 -2.17 -8.12
CA ARG A 40 -7.23 -3.03 -8.73
C ARG A 40 -7.07 -4.50 -8.33
N VAL A 41 -5.84 -5.01 -8.34
CA VAL A 41 -5.56 -6.40 -7.92
C VAL A 41 -5.89 -6.60 -6.45
N LEU A 42 -5.46 -5.69 -5.58
CA LEU A 42 -5.69 -5.83 -4.14
C LEU A 42 -7.17 -5.79 -3.77
N TYR A 43 -7.92 -4.81 -4.31
CA TYR A 43 -9.34 -4.71 -4.04
C TYR A 43 -10.11 -5.90 -4.60
N GLY A 44 -9.76 -6.38 -5.81
CA GLY A 44 -10.33 -7.60 -6.36
C GLY A 44 -10.07 -8.82 -5.47
N ALA A 45 -8.88 -8.93 -4.87
CA ALA A 45 -8.58 -10.01 -3.92
C ALA A 45 -9.42 -9.91 -2.63
N PHE A 46 -9.63 -8.70 -2.10
CA PHE A 46 -10.52 -8.50 -0.95
C PHE A 46 -11.98 -8.84 -1.26
N ASP A 47 -12.46 -8.51 -2.45
CA ASP A 47 -13.83 -8.86 -2.86
C ASP A 47 -14.03 -10.38 -2.98
N ILE A 48 -12.97 -11.14 -3.33
CA ILE A 48 -12.99 -12.61 -3.33
C ILE A 48 -13.04 -13.15 -1.90
N ILE A 49 -12.19 -12.64 -1.01
CA ILE A 49 -12.14 -13.07 0.40
C ILE A 49 -13.46 -12.75 1.11
N ALA A 50 -14.09 -11.62 0.79
CA ALA A 50 -15.38 -11.23 1.39
C ALA A 50 -16.56 -12.10 0.95
N LYS A 51 -16.42 -12.86 -0.15
CA LYS A 51 -17.43 -13.82 -0.63
C LYS A 51 -17.24 -15.23 -0.10
N GLN A 52 -16.20 -15.45 0.70
CA GLN A 52 -15.87 -16.72 1.32
C GLN A 52 -16.44 -16.79 2.74
#